data_AF-A0A7L9C788-F1
#
_entry.id   AF-A0A7L9C788-F1
#
_cell.length_a   1.000
_cell.length_b   1.000
_cell.length_c   1.000
_cell.angle_alpha   90.00
_cell.angle_beta   90.00
_cell.angle_gamma   90.00
#
_symmetry.space_group_name_H-M   'P 1'
#
loop_
_entity.id
_entity.type
_entity.pdbx_description
1 polymer ?
#
loop_
_entity_poly.entity_id
_entity_poly.type
_entity_poly.pdbx_seq_one_letter_code
_entity_poly.pdbx_strand_id
1 'polypeptide(L)'
;MNTTLRTMSRSILISLIGVFLCVFVYQQMSVAAWSSHSQENTAICTASGQQSSPQIIGDGVGGAIIAWEDARDIHFDIYVQRIDAQGNVLWQKDGVPVCAAPENQKRPRMVSDGDGGAIIVWHDMRSGIGNYDVYAQRIDAEGNTLWMKDGIPVCSEVKDQDSPCITSDGVGGAIIVWEDFRTNYADLYGQRINKNGETLWAKNGVLVCGVSGAQNAPEIVSDGTGGAIVVWQDFRRNYADIYAQRLDASGTMLWDKFGIAVCTAQGHESFAVAVSNGAEGAIITWVDTRNGTNNNDIFAQQIDGNGAVQWLLNGIPLCTAPGNQNYPVITTDGAGGAISAWWDMRSGDFNIFAQRIDISGCVQWEDNGTAICIESGIQNRVSIVSDNNCGAILAWNDNRGFPADFDVYAQRIDRKGMPLWKKNGVAISTASDTQCFPVLVGDGTGGAIITWQDGRQKDKNYWDLYAQKINNDGL
;
A
#
# COMPACT_ATOMS: atom_id res chain seq x y z
N MET A 1 -67.23 40.83 74.35
CA MET A 1 -67.48 42.14 73.72
C MET A 1 -66.40 42.37 72.66
N ASN A 2 -66.77 42.94 71.51
CA ASN A 2 -66.07 44.01 70.76
C ASN A 2 -64.62 43.78 70.24
N THR A 3 -64.21 44.19 69.02
CA THR A 3 -64.89 44.70 67.80
C THR A 3 -63.95 44.57 66.57
N THR A 4 -64.31 45.09 65.40
CA THR A 4 -63.77 44.71 64.06
C THR A 4 -63.08 45.82 63.23
N LEU A 5 -62.18 45.38 62.30
CA LEU A 5 -61.93 45.87 60.90
C LEU A 5 -61.03 47.10 60.55
N ARG A 6 -60.21 46.90 59.47
CA ARG A 6 -59.64 47.86 58.46
C ARG A 6 -58.49 48.81 58.89
N THR A 7 -57.53 49.34 58.09
CA THR A 7 -56.99 49.25 56.67
C THR A 7 -55.72 50.19 56.56
N MET A 8 -54.77 50.25 55.59
CA MET A 8 -54.40 49.51 54.34
C MET A 8 -52.93 49.82 53.86
N SER A 9 -52.38 48.98 52.95
CA SER A 9 -51.47 49.26 51.80
C SER A 9 -50.13 50.05 51.91
N ARG A 10 -49.01 49.40 51.52
CA ARG A 10 -48.10 49.83 50.42
C ARG A 10 -47.18 48.68 49.94
N SER A 11 -46.67 48.77 48.70
CA SER A 11 -45.99 47.68 47.97
C SER A 11 -44.46 47.68 48.10
N ILE A 12 -43.83 46.51 47.92
CA ILE A 12 -42.37 46.34 47.73
C ILE A 12 -42.14 45.54 46.44
N LEU A 13 -41.09 45.91 45.70
CA LEU A 13 -40.68 45.28 44.43
C LEU A 13 -39.48 44.35 44.67
N ILE A 14 -39.45 43.18 44.02
CA ILE A 14 -38.30 42.26 44.05
C ILE A 14 -37.71 42.19 42.64
N SER A 15 -36.43 42.56 42.49
CA SER A 15 -35.71 42.52 41.22
C SER A 15 -34.96 41.20 41.05
N LEU A 16 -35.17 40.51 39.93
CA LEU A 16 -34.31 39.39 39.52
C LEU A 16 -33.01 39.94 38.91
N ILE A 17 -31.89 39.32 39.25
CA ILE A 17 -30.62 39.45 38.52
C ILE A 17 -30.43 38.16 37.72
N GLY A 18 -30.61 38.23 36.40
CA GLY A 18 -30.30 37.15 35.48
C GLY A 18 -28.96 37.38 34.81
N VAL A 19 -27.94 36.57 35.13
CA VAL A 19 -26.64 36.60 34.44
C VAL A 19 -26.73 35.72 33.20
N PHE A 20 -26.82 36.34 32.02
CA PHE A 20 -26.74 35.64 30.74
C PHE A 20 -25.27 35.38 30.39
N LEU A 21 -24.84 34.12 30.46
CA LEU A 21 -23.50 33.71 30.06
C LEU A 21 -23.51 33.29 28.57
N CYS A 22 -23.28 34.25 27.67
CA CYS A 22 -23.22 33.98 26.24
C CYS A 22 -21.91 33.26 25.86
N VAL A 23 -21.94 31.92 25.85
CA VAL A 23 -20.87 31.11 25.27
C VAL A 23 -20.94 31.19 23.74
N PHE A 24 -20.09 32.04 23.16
CA PHE A 24 -19.87 32.06 21.71
C PHE A 24 -19.07 30.83 21.29
N VAL A 25 -19.76 29.77 20.88
CA VAL A 25 -19.14 28.65 20.18
C VAL A 25 -18.78 29.13 18.77
N TYR A 26 -17.52 29.54 18.58
CA TYR A 26 -16.95 29.71 17.24
C TYR A 26 -16.82 28.34 16.58
N GLN A 27 -17.86 27.90 15.88
CA GLN A 27 -17.71 26.89 14.84
C GLN A 27 -16.89 27.51 13.71
N GLN A 28 -15.58 27.25 13.72
CA GLN A 28 -14.81 27.37 12.48
C GLN A 28 -15.37 26.34 11.51
N MET A 29 -15.93 26.81 10.39
CA MET A 29 -16.17 25.96 9.24
C MET A 29 -14.79 25.64 8.63
N SER A 30 -14.19 24.55 9.10
CA SER A 30 -13.11 23.89 8.36
C SER A 30 -13.72 23.43 7.03
N VAL A 31 -13.32 24.10 5.95
CA VAL A 31 -13.61 23.66 4.60
C VAL A 31 -12.61 22.57 4.28
N ALA A 32 -13.09 21.37 3.90
CA ALA A 32 -12.19 20.31 3.45
C ALA A 32 -11.42 20.79 2.20
N ALA A 33 -10.12 20.51 2.16
CA ALA A 33 -9.27 20.79 1.01
C ALA A 33 -9.40 19.71 -0.09
N TRP A 34 -10.10 18.61 0.20
CA TRP A 34 -10.61 17.68 -0.80
C TRP A 34 -11.68 18.35 -1.66
N SER A 35 -11.47 18.46 -2.98
CA SER A 35 -12.52 18.87 -3.91
C SER A 35 -13.49 17.72 -4.19
N SER A 36 -14.70 18.06 -4.63
CA SER A 36 -15.68 17.13 -5.19
C SER A 36 -15.64 17.08 -6.73
N HIS A 37 -14.78 17.86 -7.38
CA HIS A 37 -14.61 17.86 -8.84
C HIS A 37 -13.36 17.08 -9.25
N SER A 38 -13.50 16.07 -10.12
CA SER A 38 -12.38 15.26 -10.63
C SER A 38 -11.37 16.02 -11.51
N GLN A 39 -11.49 17.34 -11.67
CA GLN A 39 -10.51 18.22 -12.33
C GLN A 39 -9.57 18.90 -11.31
N GLU A 40 -9.97 18.95 -10.04
CA GLU A 40 -9.33 19.66 -8.94
C GLU A 40 -8.98 18.65 -7.87
N ASN A 41 -7.69 18.50 -7.52
CA ASN A 41 -7.26 17.55 -6.50
C ASN A 41 -6.21 18.21 -5.61
N THR A 42 -5.95 17.64 -4.43
CA THR A 42 -4.98 18.20 -3.49
C THR A 42 -3.56 17.91 -3.98
N ALA A 43 -2.77 18.96 -4.20
CA ALA A 43 -1.37 18.84 -4.56
C ALA A 43 -0.53 18.35 -3.36
N ILE A 44 0.27 17.30 -3.56
CA ILE A 44 1.20 16.74 -2.57
C ILE A 44 2.62 17.26 -2.81
N CYS A 45 3.06 17.23 -4.07
CA CYS A 45 4.32 17.83 -4.52
C CYS A 45 4.15 18.45 -5.91
N THR A 46 4.61 19.69 -6.06
CA THR A 46 4.54 20.48 -7.32
C THR A 46 5.90 21.09 -7.69
N ALA A 47 6.97 20.57 -7.09
CA ALA A 47 8.33 21.00 -7.33
C ALA A 47 8.70 20.93 -8.83
N SER A 48 9.73 21.68 -9.22
CA SER A 48 10.36 21.46 -10.52
C SER A 48 11.15 20.17 -10.47
N GLY A 49 10.97 19.26 -11.41
CA GLY A 49 11.67 17.97 -11.45
C GLY A 49 10.72 16.77 -11.34
N GLN A 50 11.27 15.56 -11.33
CA GLN A 50 10.51 14.35 -11.61
C GLN A 50 10.09 13.59 -10.34
N GLN A 51 8.80 13.61 -10.00
CA GLN A 51 8.23 12.91 -8.84
C GLN A 51 7.56 11.59 -9.26
N SER A 52 7.97 10.46 -8.68
CA SER A 52 7.57 9.12 -9.14
C SER A 52 7.54 8.07 -8.03
N SER A 53 6.98 6.89 -8.35
CA SER A 53 6.90 5.75 -7.44
C SER A 53 6.23 6.07 -6.08
N PRO A 54 5.07 6.76 -6.04
CA PRO A 54 4.43 7.10 -4.78
C PRO A 54 4.06 5.82 -4.00
N GLN A 55 4.23 5.89 -2.69
CA GLN A 55 3.76 4.92 -1.69
C GLN A 55 2.84 5.64 -0.71
N ILE A 56 1.87 4.95 -0.13
CA ILE A 56 0.92 5.53 0.82
C ILE A 56 0.62 4.58 1.99
N ILE A 57 0.56 5.13 3.20
CA ILE A 57 0.06 4.46 4.41
C ILE A 57 -0.88 5.40 5.17
N GLY A 58 -1.77 4.84 5.99
CA GLY A 58 -2.64 5.64 6.86
C GLY A 58 -1.86 6.19 8.05
N ASP A 59 -2.19 7.40 8.50
CA ASP A 59 -1.53 8.05 9.64
C ASP A 59 -2.11 7.66 11.02
N GLY A 60 -3.01 6.68 11.04
CA GLY A 60 -3.71 6.21 12.25
C GLY A 60 -4.91 7.07 12.68
N VAL A 61 -5.10 8.27 12.12
CA VAL A 61 -6.19 9.20 12.48
C VAL A 61 -7.07 9.61 11.29
N GLY A 62 -6.99 8.87 10.18
CA GLY A 62 -7.81 9.04 8.98
C GLY A 62 -7.21 9.94 7.89
N GLY A 63 -5.98 10.43 8.13
CA GLY A 63 -5.11 10.99 7.10
C GLY A 63 -4.15 9.93 6.54
N ALA A 64 -3.14 10.37 5.81
CA ALA A 64 -2.13 9.51 5.20
C ALA A 64 -0.73 10.12 5.22
N ILE A 65 0.28 9.26 5.24
CA ILE A 65 1.68 9.58 4.94
C ILE A 65 1.97 9.05 3.53
N ILE A 66 2.60 9.87 2.69
CA ILE A 66 2.92 9.59 1.28
C ILE A 66 4.42 9.80 1.08
N ALA A 67 5.12 8.79 0.55
CA ALA A 67 6.57 8.83 0.25
C ALA A 67 6.81 8.59 -1.25
N TRP A 68 7.84 9.19 -1.84
CA TRP A 68 8.11 9.08 -3.28
C TRP A 68 9.59 9.27 -3.65
N GLU A 69 9.93 8.87 -4.88
CA GLU A 69 11.20 9.18 -5.55
C GLU A 69 11.12 10.58 -6.16
N ASP A 70 12.02 11.48 -5.80
CA ASP A 70 11.95 12.90 -6.16
C ASP A 70 13.24 13.36 -6.85
N ALA A 71 13.16 13.71 -8.13
CA ALA A 71 14.28 14.28 -8.86
C ALA A 71 14.04 15.77 -9.16
N ARG A 72 13.88 16.58 -8.09
CA ARG A 72 13.96 18.05 -8.16
C ARG A 72 15.35 18.57 -8.47
N ASP A 73 16.37 17.84 -8.00
CA ASP A 73 17.77 18.05 -8.30
C ASP A 73 18.24 17.04 -9.38
N ILE A 74 19.54 16.84 -9.55
CA ILE A 74 20.12 16.02 -10.64
C ILE A 74 19.98 14.49 -10.46
N HIS A 75 19.59 14.04 -9.27
CA HIS A 75 19.38 12.63 -8.92
C HIS A 75 18.00 12.46 -8.27
N PHE A 76 17.56 11.21 -8.13
CA PHE A 76 16.39 10.90 -7.31
C PHE A 76 16.79 10.84 -5.83
N ASP A 77 16.14 11.67 -5.02
CA ASP A 77 16.12 11.65 -3.55
C ASP A 77 14.86 10.91 -3.05
N ILE A 78 14.75 10.65 -1.75
CA ILE A 78 13.49 10.19 -1.12
C ILE A 78 12.85 11.33 -0.34
N TYR A 79 11.61 11.68 -0.71
CA TYR A 79 10.80 12.69 -0.04
C TYR A 79 9.50 12.10 0.53
N VAL A 80 8.92 12.79 1.51
CA VAL A 80 7.69 12.38 2.19
C VAL A 80 6.79 13.57 2.57
N GLN A 81 5.49 13.35 2.64
CA GLN A 81 4.47 14.31 3.04
C GLN A 81 3.40 13.64 3.89
N ARG A 82 2.75 14.40 4.78
CA ARG A 82 1.54 13.98 5.49
C ARG A 82 0.36 14.85 5.10
N ILE A 83 -0.79 14.22 4.93
CA ILE A 83 -2.07 14.87 4.60
C ILE A 83 -3.13 14.41 5.61
N ASP A 84 -3.90 15.34 6.18
CA ASP A 84 -4.93 15.00 7.17
C ASP A 84 -6.23 14.46 6.54
N ALA A 85 -7.15 14.01 7.39
CA ALA A 85 -8.45 13.51 6.97
C ALA A 85 -9.35 14.54 6.25
N GLN A 86 -9.02 15.85 6.33
CA GLN A 86 -9.70 16.95 5.65
C GLN A 86 -8.99 17.36 4.34
N GLY A 87 -7.81 16.81 4.05
CA GLY A 87 -7.00 17.11 2.87
C GLY A 87 -5.96 18.20 3.08
N ASN A 88 -5.72 18.66 4.31
CA ASN A 88 -4.69 19.66 4.56
C ASN A 88 -3.31 18.99 4.54
N VAL A 89 -2.41 19.51 3.72
CA VAL A 89 -0.99 19.15 3.71
C VAL A 89 -0.33 19.70 4.98
N LEU A 90 0.27 18.82 5.80
CA LEU A 90 0.67 19.15 7.18
C LEU A 90 2.13 19.54 7.35
N TRP A 91 3.06 18.96 6.59
CA TRP A 91 4.48 19.30 6.67
C TRP A 91 4.85 20.37 5.62
N GLN A 92 6.13 20.68 5.45
CA GLN A 92 6.57 21.75 4.55
C GLN A 92 6.08 21.55 3.10
N LYS A 93 5.89 22.66 2.36
CA LYS A 93 5.46 22.62 0.95
C LYS A 93 6.44 21.76 0.14
N ASP A 94 5.87 20.92 -0.73
CA ASP A 94 6.62 19.99 -1.59
C ASP A 94 7.49 18.97 -0.82
N GLY A 95 7.12 18.66 0.44
CA GLY A 95 7.61 17.49 1.17
C GLY A 95 8.90 17.70 1.99
N VAL A 96 9.10 16.82 2.97
CA VAL A 96 10.31 16.70 3.79
C VAL A 96 11.28 15.73 3.10
N PRO A 97 12.59 16.04 2.97
CA PRO A 97 13.59 15.07 2.55
C PRO A 97 13.81 14.00 3.62
N VAL A 98 13.54 12.75 3.28
CA VAL A 98 13.89 11.56 4.08
C VAL A 98 15.37 11.25 3.92
N CYS A 99 15.84 11.38 2.68
CA CYS A 99 17.22 11.21 2.27
C CYS A 99 17.51 12.12 1.08
N ALA A 100 18.63 12.87 1.17
CA ALA A 100 19.17 13.68 0.08
C ALA A 100 20.70 13.48 0.05
N ALA A 101 21.10 12.25 -0.28
CA ALA A 101 22.49 11.83 -0.36
C ALA A 101 22.98 11.88 -1.83
N PRO A 102 24.30 11.94 -2.09
CA PRO A 102 24.83 11.85 -3.45
C PRO A 102 24.40 10.56 -4.18
N GLU A 103 24.38 10.62 -5.52
CA GLU A 103 23.79 9.61 -6.41
C GLU A 103 22.28 9.39 -6.16
N ASN A 104 21.69 8.29 -6.64
CA ASN A 104 20.25 8.05 -6.58
C ASN A 104 19.84 7.24 -5.33
N GLN A 105 18.68 7.58 -4.78
CA GLN A 105 17.91 6.80 -3.83
C GLN A 105 16.53 6.50 -4.42
N LYS A 106 16.10 5.23 -4.44
CA LYS A 106 14.93 4.79 -5.23
C LYS A 106 14.17 3.62 -4.61
N ARG A 107 13.04 3.24 -5.22
CA ARG A 107 12.16 2.15 -4.78
C ARG A 107 11.78 2.25 -3.29
N PRO A 108 11.26 3.40 -2.82
CA PRO A 108 10.80 3.51 -1.44
C PRO A 108 9.72 2.46 -1.15
N ARG A 109 9.78 1.88 0.04
CA ARG A 109 8.68 1.11 0.67
C ARG A 109 8.58 1.58 2.13
N MET A 110 7.39 1.53 2.73
CA MET A 110 7.23 2.00 4.11
C MET A 110 6.12 1.29 4.89
N VAL A 111 6.23 1.36 6.22
CA VAL A 111 5.22 0.92 7.19
C VAL A 111 5.01 2.02 8.23
N SER A 112 3.85 2.01 8.91
CA SER A 112 3.67 2.87 10.08
C SER A 112 4.60 2.42 11.21
N ASP A 113 5.11 3.38 11.98
CA ASP A 113 5.91 3.14 13.17
C ASP A 113 5.07 2.85 14.43
N GLY A 114 3.74 2.97 14.34
CA GLY A 114 2.79 2.81 15.44
C GLY A 114 2.60 4.04 16.34
N ASP A 115 3.45 5.08 16.21
CA ASP A 115 3.41 6.32 16.98
C ASP A 115 2.83 7.51 16.16
N GLY A 116 2.31 7.24 14.94
CA GLY A 116 1.76 8.26 14.02
C GLY A 116 2.74 8.75 12.95
N GLY A 117 3.92 8.13 12.88
CA GLY A 117 4.94 8.33 11.85
C GLY A 117 5.12 7.11 10.95
N ALA A 118 6.28 7.01 10.32
CA ALA A 118 6.60 5.95 9.35
C ALA A 118 8.07 5.48 9.46
N ILE A 119 8.31 4.21 9.16
CA ILE A 119 9.64 3.67 8.81
C ILE A 119 9.66 3.46 7.30
N ILE A 120 10.64 4.07 6.64
CA ILE A 120 10.83 4.08 5.19
C ILE A 120 12.15 3.38 4.86
N VAL A 121 12.15 2.48 3.88
CA VAL A 121 13.34 1.80 3.33
C VAL A 121 13.45 2.09 1.83
N TRP A 122 14.67 2.15 1.31
CA TRP A 122 14.97 2.35 -0.11
C TRP A 122 16.30 1.68 -0.50
N HIS A 123 16.58 1.58 -1.80
CA HIS A 123 17.91 1.19 -2.30
C HIS A 123 18.72 2.43 -2.76
N ASP A 124 20.03 2.39 -2.58
CA ASP A 124 20.84 3.60 -2.46
C ASP A 124 22.20 3.49 -3.17
N MET A 125 22.48 4.42 -4.09
CA MET A 125 23.70 4.41 -4.89
C MET A 125 24.87 5.20 -4.29
N ARG A 126 24.76 5.77 -3.08
CA ARG A 126 25.79 6.67 -2.50
C ARG A 126 27.19 6.03 -2.38
N SER A 127 27.24 4.70 -2.30
CA SER A 127 28.48 3.91 -2.20
C SER A 127 29.17 3.68 -3.54
N GLY A 128 28.48 3.90 -4.67
CA GLY A 128 29.07 3.90 -6.01
C GLY A 128 28.10 3.51 -7.14
N ILE A 129 28.43 3.93 -8.36
CA ILE A 129 27.69 3.53 -9.57
C ILE A 129 27.83 2.02 -9.77
N GLY A 130 26.72 1.28 -9.63
CA GLY A 130 26.71 -0.19 -9.69
C GLY A 130 27.04 -0.87 -8.35
N ASN A 131 26.72 -0.21 -7.23
CA ASN A 131 26.65 -0.82 -5.90
C ASN A 131 25.49 -0.19 -5.12
N TYR A 132 24.27 -0.71 -5.30
CA TYR A 132 23.13 -0.37 -4.46
C TYR A 132 23.32 -0.95 -3.04
N ASP A 133 23.23 -0.10 -2.02
CA ASP A 133 23.09 -0.51 -0.61
C ASP A 133 21.61 -0.38 -0.18
N VAL A 134 21.21 -0.99 0.94
CA VAL A 134 19.84 -0.80 1.51
C VAL A 134 19.91 0.11 2.73
N TYR A 135 19.16 1.20 2.69
CA TYR A 135 19.10 2.22 3.73
C TYR A 135 17.67 2.43 4.25
N ALA A 136 17.54 2.91 5.49
CA ALA A 136 16.25 3.20 6.10
C ALA A 136 16.26 4.45 6.99
N GLN A 137 15.08 5.04 7.20
CA GLN A 137 14.84 6.20 8.07
C GLN A 137 13.50 6.03 8.78
N ARG A 138 13.39 6.59 9.99
CA ARG A 138 12.10 6.82 10.65
C ARG A 138 11.77 8.31 10.65
N ILE A 139 10.53 8.64 10.36
CA ILE A 139 9.97 9.99 10.44
C ILE A 139 8.82 10.01 11.43
N ASP A 140 8.76 11.03 12.30
CA ASP A 140 7.69 11.20 13.28
C ASP A 140 6.42 11.84 12.69
N ALA A 141 5.39 12.01 13.52
CA ALA A 141 4.10 12.59 13.15
C ALA A 141 4.20 14.07 12.73
N GLU A 142 5.21 14.78 13.25
CA GLU A 142 5.52 16.19 12.99
C GLU A 142 6.41 16.41 11.76
N GLY A 143 7.00 15.34 11.20
CA GLY A 143 7.83 15.37 9.99
C GLY A 143 9.34 15.50 10.26
N ASN A 144 9.82 15.16 11.45
CA ASN A 144 11.25 15.12 11.75
C ASN A 144 11.82 13.71 11.48
N THR A 145 13.02 13.64 10.90
CA THR A 145 13.79 12.40 10.81
C THR A 145 14.40 12.04 12.16
N LEU A 146 14.18 10.80 12.63
CA LEU A 146 14.53 10.37 13.99
C LEU A 146 15.85 9.61 14.12
N TRP A 147 16.40 9.08 13.02
CA TRP A 147 17.72 8.44 13.00
C TRP A 147 18.76 9.38 12.39
N MET A 148 19.94 8.88 12.04
CA MET A 148 20.98 9.73 11.44
C MET A 148 20.53 10.39 10.13
N LYS A 149 21.11 11.56 9.79
CA LYS A 149 20.84 12.25 8.52
C LYS A 149 21.10 11.30 7.36
N ASP A 150 20.19 11.30 6.38
CA ASP A 150 20.24 10.46 5.18
C ASP A 150 20.16 8.94 5.49
N GLY A 151 19.62 8.57 6.65
CA GLY A 151 19.28 7.19 6.99
C GLY A 151 20.43 6.32 7.52
N ILE A 152 20.05 5.24 8.18
CA ILE A 152 20.96 4.17 8.62
C ILE A 152 21.19 3.16 7.49
N PRO A 153 22.39 2.55 7.38
CA PRO A 153 22.59 1.37 6.54
C PRO A 153 21.93 0.14 7.19
N VAL A 154 21.01 -0.48 6.48
CA VAL A 154 20.40 -1.79 6.82
C VAL A 154 21.31 -2.91 6.32
N CYS A 155 21.82 -2.75 5.10
CA CYS A 155 22.90 -3.56 4.53
C CYS A 155 23.80 -2.67 3.66
N SER A 156 25.11 -2.85 3.80
CA SER A 156 26.13 -2.32 2.89
C SER A 156 27.21 -3.38 2.71
N GLU A 157 26.88 -4.38 1.91
CA GLU A 157 27.77 -5.48 1.50
C GLU A 157 28.21 -5.26 0.06
N VAL A 158 29.35 -5.84 -0.34
CA VAL A 158 29.92 -5.56 -1.66
C VAL A 158 29.05 -6.13 -2.80
N LYS A 159 28.79 -5.28 -3.82
CA LYS A 159 27.81 -5.40 -4.93
C LYS A 159 26.42 -4.92 -4.51
N ASP A 160 25.45 -5.09 -5.41
CA ASP A 160 24.08 -4.61 -5.22
C ASP A 160 23.30 -5.39 -4.15
N GLN A 161 22.48 -4.65 -3.40
CA GLN A 161 21.32 -5.09 -2.65
C GLN A 161 20.10 -4.32 -3.20
N ASP A 162 19.11 -5.04 -3.73
CA ASP A 162 18.01 -4.48 -4.53
C ASP A 162 16.63 -5.00 -4.05
N SER A 163 15.55 -4.42 -4.57
CA SER A 163 14.16 -4.80 -4.28
C SER A 163 13.81 -4.84 -2.77
N PRO A 164 14.19 -3.83 -1.95
CA PRO A 164 13.92 -3.87 -0.52
C PRO A 164 12.41 -3.85 -0.24
N CYS A 165 11.93 -4.80 0.54
CA CYS A 165 10.55 -4.90 1.01
C CYS A 165 10.52 -4.93 2.54
N ILE A 166 9.44 -4.42 3.14
CA ILE A 166 9.38 -4.10 4.58
C ILE A 166 8.02 -4.49 5.18
N THR A 167 8.04 -5.01 6.40
CA THR A 167 6.84 -5.21 7.23
C THR A 167 7.10 -4.75 8.66
N SER A 168 6.04 -4.41 9.41
CA SER A 168 6.19 -3.99 10.82
C SER A 168 6.51 -5.19 11.72
N ASP A 169 7.37 -4.98 12.71
CA ASP A 169 7.70 -5.99 13.72
C ASP A 169 6.71 -6.04 14.91
N GLY A 170 5.66 -5.21 14.86
CA GLY A 170 4.61 -5.12 15.88
C GLY A 170 4.99 -4.36 17.15
N VAL A 171 6.23 -3.87 17.29
CA VAL A 171 6.72 -3.15 18.48
C VAL A 171 7.43 -1.83 18.14
N GLY A 172 7.08 -1.24 17.00
CA GLY A 172 7.59 0.04 16.49
C GLY A 172 8.92 -0.06 15.74
N GLY A 173 9.40 -1.27 15.46
CA GLY A 173 10.45 -1.56 14.50
C GLY A 173 9.90 -2.16 13.20
N ALA A 174 10.80 -2.68 12.38
CA ALA A 174 10.46 -3.30 11.11
C ALA A 174 11.39 -4.48 10.78
N ILE A 175 10.87 -5.43 10.01
CA ILE A 175 11.65 -6.47 9.33
C ILE A 175 11.72 -6.09 7.85
N ILE A 176 12.93 -6.09 7.31
CA ILE A 176 13.27 -5.72 5.93
C ILE A 176 13.93 -6.93 5.26
N VAL A 177 13.59 -7.19 4.00
CA VAL A 177 14.22 -8.21 3.14
C VAL A 177 14.56 -7.64 1.77
N TRP A 178 15.56 -8.20 1.10
CA TRP A 178 16.05 -7.69 -0.20
C TRP A 178 16.67 -8.82 -1.04
N GLU A 179 16.78 -8.57 -2.35
CA GLU A 179 17.58 -9.34 -3.30
C GLU A 179 19.05 -8.96 -3.14
N ASP A 180 19.94 -9.93 -2.96
CA ASP A 180 21.34 -9.68 -2.60
C ASP A 180 22.30 -10.38 -3.57
N PHE A 181 23.13 -9.58 -4.24
CA PHE A 181 24.02 -10.06 -5.29
C PHE A 181 25.44 -10.39 -4.80
N ARG A 182 25.68 -10.42 -3.47
CA ARG A 182 27.01 -10.69 -2.88
C ARG A 182 27.63 -12.00 -3.40
N THR A 183 26.83 -13.02 -3.73
CA THR A 183 27.28 -14.32 -4.27
C THR A 183 27.32 -14.37 -5.81
N ASN A 184 26.76 -15.40 -6.46
CA ASN A 184 26.76 -15.56 -7.93
C ASN A 184 25.38 -15.30 -8.56
N TYR A 185 24.33 -15.22 -7.74
CA TYR A 185 22.95 -14.97 -8.11
C TYR A 185 22.36 -13.95 -7.12
N ALA A 186 21.09 -13.57 -7.29
CA ALA A 186 20.33 -12.98 -6.21
C ALA A 186 20.02 -14.07 -5.18
N ASP A 187 20.63 -13.99 -3.99
CA ASP A 187 20.16 -14.67 -2.78
C ASP A 187 19.17 -13.74 -2.05
N LEU A 188 18.41 -14.24 -1.07
CA LEU A 188 17.56 -13.42 -0.21
C LEU A 188 18.14 -13.27 1.18
N TYR A 189 18.28 -12.02 1.63
CA TYR A 189 18.71 -11.65 2.97
C TYR A 189 17.66 -10.78 3.67
N GLY A 190 17.73 -10.74 5.00
CA GLY A 190 16.85 -9.91 5.81
C GLY A 190 17.52 -9.34 7.06
N GLN A 191 16.93 -8.26 7.58
CA GLN A 191 17.36 -7.56 8.79
C GLN A 191 16.13 -7.10 9.57
N ARG A 192 16.21 -7.12 10.91
CA ARG A 192 15.24 -6.42 11.76
C ARG A 192 15.88 -5.17 12.34
N ILE A 193 15.21 -4.04 12.24
CA ILE A 193 15.60 -2.77 12.84
C ILE A 193 14.59 -2.38 13.91
N ASN A 194 15.07 -1.90 15.07
CA ASN A 194 14.19 -1.40 16.12
C ASN A 194 13.82 0.08 15.91
N LYS A 195 12.91 0.59 16.75
CA LYS A 195 12.43 1.98 16.69
C LYS A 195 13.49 3.08 16.85
N ASN A 196 14.68 2.74 17.35
CA ASN A 196 15.84 3.63 17.52
C ASN A 196 16.81 3.58 16.32
N GLY A 197 16.58 2.69 15.35
CA GLY A 197 17.49 2.46 14.23
C GLY A 197 18.63 1.48 14.52
N GLU A 198 18.51 0.66 15.57
CA GLU A 198 19.50 -0.37 15.90
C GLU A 198 19.14 -1.67 15.14
N THR A 199 20.10 -2.22 14.40
CA THR A 199 19.98 -3.55 13.76
C THR A 199 20.03 -4.66 14.81
N LEU A 200 19.07 -5.58 14.77
CA LEU A 200 18.86 -6.61 15.79
C LEU A 200 19.35 -8.00 15.39
N TRP A 201 19.56 -8.25 14.09
CA TRP A 201 20.11 -9.50 13.58
C TRP A 201 21.59 -9.31 13.18
N ALA A 202 22.18 -10.28 12.49
CA ALA A 202 23.58 -10.19 12.06
C ALA A 202 23.86 -8.95 11.19
N LYS A 203 25.08 -8.39 11.27
CA LYS A 203 25.51 -7.31 10.37
C LYS A 203 25.40 -7.78 8.91
N ASN A 204 24.88 -6.92 8.04
CA ASN A 204 24.62 -7.21 6.62
C ASN A 204 23.61 -8.38 6.44
N GLY A 205 22.73 -8.57 7.42
CA GLY A 205 21.56 -9.45 7.36
C GLY A 205 21.81 -10.92 7.69
N VAL A 206 20.72 -11.66 7.86
CA VAL A 206 20.67 -13.12 7.89
C VAL A 206 20.16 -13.67 6.58
N LEU A 207 20.58 -14.88 6.21
CA LEU A 207 20.15 -15.55 4.99
C LEU A 207 18.71 -16.09 5.14
N VAL A 208 17.82 -15.72 4.23
CA VAL A 208 16.44 -16.20 4.12
C VAL A 208 16.35 -17.36 3.13
N CYS A 209 17.01 -17.23 1.99
CA CYS A 209 17.27 -18.32 1.05
C CYS A 209 18.58 -18.02 0.29
N GLY A 210 19.37 -19.05 0.02
CA GLY A 210 20.57 -18.95 -0.79
C GLY A 210 20.89 -20.31 -1.40
N VAL A 211 20.16 -20.65 -2.46
CA VAL A 211 20.26 -21.91 -3.20
C VAL A 211 20.59 -21.62 -4.66
N SER A 212 21.36 -22.52 -5.29
CA SER A 212 21.82 -22.35 -6.67
C SER A 212 20.65 -22.11 -7.64
N GLY A 213 20.70 -20.97 -8.33
CA GLY A 213 19.54 -20.34 -8.96
C GLY A 213 19.41 -18.91 -8.40
N ALA A 214 18.55 -18.10 -8.99
CA ALA A 214 18.23 -16.77 -8.45
C ALA A 214 16.95 -16.83 -7.59
N GLN A 215 16.85 -15.96 -6.59
CA GLN A 215 15.66 -15.76 -5.76
C GLN A 215 15.26 -14.28 -5.86
N ASN A 216 14.21 -13.99 -6.64
CA ASN A 216 13.88 -12.65 -7.10
C ASN A 216 12.45 -12.24 -6.68
N ALA A 217 12.16 -10.93 -6.76
CA ALA A 217 10.85 -10.35 -6.46
C ALA A 217 10.30 -10.83 -5.10
N PRO A 218 11.02 -10.59 -3.99
CA PRO A 218 10.53 -10.91 -2.67
C PRO A 218 9.34 -10.02 -2.30
N GLU A 219 8.33 -10.60 -1.66
CA GLU A 219 7.30 -9.88 -0.90
C GLU A 219 7.27 -10.39 0.53
N ILE A 220 6.86 -9.53 1.47
CA ILE A 220 6.94 -9.79 2.91
C ILE A 220 5.67 -9.38 3.65
N VAL A 221 5.18 -10.25 4.53
CA VAL A 221 4.06 -9.98 5.44
C VAL A 221 4.43 -10.32 6.87
N SER A 222 3.93 -9.55 7.84
CA SER A 222 4.10 -9.87 9.27
C SER A 222 3.38 -11.17 9.62
N ASP A 223 4.01 -12.01 10.43
CA ASP A 223 3.39 -13.25 10.92
C ASP A 223 2.47 -13.03 12.14
N GLY A 224 2.38 -11.79 12.64
CA GLY A 224 1.58 -11.41 13.80
C GLY A 224 2.22 -11.74 15.17
N THR A 225 3.38 -12.39 15.19
CA THR A 225 4.12 -12.78 16.39
C THR A 225 5.46 -12.02 16.57
N GLY A 226 5.72 -11.05 15.69
CA GLY A 226 6.98 -10.29 15.64
C GLY A 226 8.04 -10.92 14.73
N GLY A 227 7.66 -11.94 13.96
CA GLY A 227 8.39 -12.46 12.81
C GLY A 227 7.74 -12.05 11.49
N ALA A 228 8.14 -12.69 10.39
CA ALA A 228 7.62 -12.41 9.06
C ALA A 228 7.61 -13.64 8.15
N ILE A 229 6.72 -13.65 7.17
CA ILE A 229 6.70 -14.59 6.05
C ILE A 229 7.22 -13.86 4.80
N VAL A 230 8.18 -14.47 4.13
CA VAL A 230 8.79 -14.01 2.88
C VAL A 230 8.36 -14.96 1.78
N VAL A 231 7.94 -14.42 0.64
CA VAL A 231 7.52 -15.17 -0.57
C VAL A 231 8.32 -14.65 -1.76
N TRP A 232 8.76 -15.50 -2.69
CA TRP A 232 9.58 -15.07 -3.83
C TRP A 232 9.44 -15.96 -5.07
N GLN A 233 9.91 -15.45 -6.21
CA GLN A 233 10.13 -16.23 -7.43
C GLN A 233 11.48 -16.94 -7.38
N ASP A 234 11.49 -18.26 -7.54
CA ASP A 234 12.68 -19.08 -7.37
C ASP A 234 13.09 -19.82 -8.65
N PHE A 235 14.35 -19.64 -9.06
CA PHE A 235 14.89 -20.19 -10.30
C PHE A 235 15.72 -21.47 -10.10
N ARG A 236 15.68 -22.13 -8.93
CA ARG A 236 16.45 -23.37 -8.63
C ARG A 236 16.20 -24.54 -9.58
N ARG A 237 15.13 -24.47 -10.39
CA ARG A 237 14.71 -25.49 -11.36
C ARG A 237 14.79 -25.05 -12.84
N ASN A 238 15.42 -23.91 -13.12
CA ASN A 238 15.58 -23.26 -14.45
C ASN A 238 14.31 -22.59 -15.02
N TYR A 239 13.16 -22.77 -14.38
CA TYR A 239 11.95 -21.94 -14.52
C TYR A 239 11.65 -21.32 -13.15
N ALA A 240 10.72 -20.37 -13.11
CA ALA A 240 10.34 -19.68 -11.89
C ALA A 240 9.23 -20.46 -11.16
N ASP A 241 9.57 -21.07 -10.03
CA ASP A 241 8.63 -21.62 -9.04
C ASP A 241 8.25 -20.52 -8.01
N ILE A 242 7.19 -20.71 -7.20
CA ILE A 242 6.95 -19.87 -6.00
C ILE A 242 7.36 -20.62 -4.74
N TYR A 243 8.24 -20.01 -3.95
CA TYR A 243 8.71 -20.51 -2.66
C TYR A 243 8.45 -19.49 -1.54
N ALA A 244 8.43 -19.96 -0.30
CA ALA A 244 8.26 -19.12 0.89
C ALA A 244 9.08 -19.60 2.09
N GLN A 245 9.39 -18.69 3.01
CA GLN A 245 10.09 -18.92 4.28
C GLN A 245 9.42 -18.10 5.38
N ARG A 246 9.40 -18.62 6.62
CA ARG A 246 9.04 -17.83 7.81
C ARG A 246 10.27 -17.60 8.67
N LEU A 247 10.46 -16.36 9.08
CA LEU A 247 11.51 -15.92 10.00
C LEU A 247 10.87 -15.55 11.34
N ASP A 248 11.45 -16.01 12.44
CA ASP A 248 11.04 -15.56 13.76
C ASP A 248 11.58 -14.16 14.12
N ALA A 249 11.22 -13.67 15.30
CA ALA A 249 11.68 -12.40 15.86
C ALA A 249 13.22 -12.25 15.94
N SER A 250 13.98 -13.36 15.93
CA SER A 250 15.45 -13.42 16.00
C SER A 250 16.14 -13.60 14.63
N GLY A 251 15.35 -13.76 13.55
CA GLY A 251 15.88 -14.05 12.21
C GLY A 251 16.15 -15.54 11.97
N THR A 252 15.63 -16.42 12.84
CA THR A 252 15.73 -17.86 12.67
C THR A 252 14.66 -18.34 11.68
N MET A 253 15.08 -19.08 10.65
CA MET A 253 14.18 -19.76 9.72
C MET A 253 13.37 -20.84 10.45
N LEU A 254 12.04 -20.79 10.33
CA LEU A 254 11.12 -21.72 11.00
C LEU A 254 10.67 -22.88 10.11
N TRP A 255 10.84 -22.79 8.78
CA TRP A 255 10.58 -23.88 7.85
C TRP A 255 11.88 -24.43 7.25
N ASP A 256 11.80 -25.29 6.23
CA ASP A 256 12.97 -25.90 5.60
C ASP A 256 14.01 -24.86 5.16
N LYS A 257 15.30 -25.23 5.22
CA LYS A 257 16.46 -24.33 5.04
C LYS A 257 16.46 -23.51 3.73
N PHE A 258 15.76 -23.98 2.71
CA PHE A 258 15.66 -23.31 1.40
C PHE A 258 14.20 -22.92 1.08
N GLY A 259 13.39 -22.68 2.10
CA GLY A 259 11.95 -22.44 1.98
C GLY A 259 11.14 -23.67 1.58
N ILE A 260 9.82 -23.56 1.75
CA ILE A 260 8.82 -24.53 1.29
C ILE A 260 8.27 -24.10 -0.07
N ALA A 261 7.83 -25.08 -0.86
CA ALA A 261 7.19 -24.83 -2.15
C ALA A 261 5.73 -24.40 -1.96
N VAL A 262 5.38 -23.20 -2.45
CA VAL A 262 3.99 -22.72 -2.56
C VAL A 262 3.38 -23.24 -3.86
N CYS A 263 4.17 -23.18 -4.95
CA CYS A 263 3.83 -23.75 -6.25
C CYS A 263 5.09 -24.18 -7.00
N THR A 264 5.08 -25.39 -7.56
CA THR A 264 6.04 -25.82 -8.59
C THR A 264 5.28 -26.57 -9.69
N ALA A 265 4.49 -25.85 -10.48
CA ALA A 265 3.75 -26.42 -11.60
C ALA A 265 4.69 -26.67 -12.80
N GLN A 266 4.14 -27.06 -13.94
CA GLN A 266 4.89 -27.06 -15.20
C GLN A 266 4.55 -25.76 -15.96
N GLY A 267 5.08 -24.64 -15.47
CA GLY A 267 4.84 -23.31 -16.03
C GLY A 267 6.01 -22.36 -15.77
N HIS A 268 5.71 -21.07 -15.84
CA HIS A 268 6.44 -20.04 -15.11
C HIS A 268 5.45 -19.38 -14.13
N GLU A 269 5.86 -19.25 -12.88
CA GLU A 269 5.10 -18.59 -11.83
C GLU A 269 5.76 -17.25 -11.47
N SER A 270 4.96 -16.18 -11.42
CA SER A 270 5.47 -14.80 -11.39
C SER A 270 4.54 -13.78 -10.75
N PHE A 271 5.08 -12.62 -10.38
CA PHE A 271 4.33 -11.54 -9.73
C PHE A 271 3.53 -12.03 -8.50
N ALA A 272 4.19 -12.81 -7.65
CA ALA A 272 3.59 -13.28 -6.41
C ALA A 272 3.38 -12.12 -5.44
N VAL A 273 2.17 -12.01 -4.91
CA VAL A 273 1.77 -11.02 -3.90
C VAL A 273 1.08 -11.73 -2.73
N ALA A 274 1.26 -11.23 -1.51
CA ALA A 274 0.79 -11.91 -0.31
C ALA A 274 0.08 -10.99 0.69
N VAL A 275 -0.83 -11.57 1.47
CA VAL A 275 -1.34 -11.00 2.73
C VAL A 275 -1.20 -12.02 3.86
N SER A 276 -1.02 -11.54 5.09
CA SER A 276 -1.14 -12.39 6.28
C SER A 276 -2.56 -12.97 6.36
N ASN A 277 -2.69 -14.24 6.76
CA ASN A 277 -3.99 -14.86 7.03
C ASN A 277 -4.56 -14.49 8.42
N GLY A 278 -3.80 -13.73 9.23
CA GLY A 278 -4.17 -13.36 10.61
C GLY A 278 -3.89 -14.45 11.66
N ALA A 279 -3.26 -15.56 11.28
CA ALA A 279 -2.97 -16.72 12.11
C ALA A 279 -1.63 -17.38 11.69
N GLU A 280 -0.53 -16.62 11.82
CA GLU A 280 0.86 -17.05 11.56
C GLU A 280 1.18 -17.51 10.13
N GLY A 281 0.23 -17.45 9.21
CA GLY A 281 0.35 -17.88 7.81
C GLY A 281 0.07 -16.75 6.81
N ALA A 282 0.03 -17.11 5.52
CA ALA A 282 -0.20 -16.17 4.42
C ALA A 282 -1.16 -16.74 3.36
N ILE A 283 -1.85 -15.85 2.66
CA ILE A 283 -2.51 -16.13 1.38
C ILE A 283 -1.70 -15.43 0.29
N ILE A 284 -1.30 -16.20 -0.72
CA ILE A 284 -0.46 -15.77 -1.84
C ILE A 284 -1.28 -15.91 -3.13
N THR A 285 -1.20 -14.91 -4.01
CA THR A 285 -1.71 -14.97 -5.39
C THR A 285 -0.56 -14.68 -6.37
N TRP A 286 -0.52 -15.36 -7.52
CA TRP A 286 0.51 -15.18 -8.56
C TRP A 286 -0.06 -15.35 -9.97
N VAL A 287 0.72 -14.91 -10.96
CA VAL A 287 0.52 -15.18 -12.39
C VAL A 287 1.18 -16.50 -12.76
N ASP A 288 0.46 -17.37 -13.46
CA ASP A 288 0.85 -18.75 -13.74
C ASP A 288 0.66 -19.10 -15.22
N THR A 289 1.61 -19.80 -15.84
CA THR A 289 1.50 -20.20 -17.27
C THR A 289 1.30 -21.70 -17.50
N ARG A 290 0.91 -22.49 -16.48
CA ARG A 290 0.81 -23.96 -16.59
C ARG A 290 -0.17 -24.46 -17.66
N ASN A 291 -1.20 -23.66 -17.97
CA ASN A 291 -2.24 -24.03 -18.93
C ASN A 291 -1.91 -23.59 -20.37
N GLY A 292 -0.86 -22.80 -20.59
CA GLY A 292 -0.39 -22.44 -21.93
C GLY A 292 0.71 -21.38 -21.95
N THR A 293 1.69 -21.56 -22.83
CA THR A 293 2.68 -20.50 -23.11
C THR A 293 2.00 -19.29 -23.75
N ASN A 294 2.10 -18.11 -23.12
CA ASN A 294 1.33 -16.89 -23.43
C ASN A 294 -0.18 -16.98 -23.11
N ASN A 295 -0.57 -17.82 -22.14
CA ASN A 295 -1.85 -17.73 -21.45
C ASN A 295 -1.57 -17.64 -19.95
N ASN A 296 -1.40 -16.42 -19.47
CA ASN A 296 -1.15 -16.08 -18.08
C ASN A 296 -2.47 -16.16 -17.29
N ASP A 297 -2.60 -17.14 -16.40
CA ASP A 297 -3.72 -17.34 -15.49
C ASP A 297 -3.42 -16.74 -14.11
N ILE A 298 -4.44 -16.58 -13.26
CA ILE A 298 -4.26 -16.20 -11.84
C ILE A 298 -4.53 -17.39 -10.93
N PHE A 299 -3.56 -17.75 -10.11
CA PHE A 299 -3.63 -18.83 -9.11
C PHE A 299 -3.35 -18.32 -7.70
N ALA A 300 -3.84 -19.03 -6.68
CA ALA A 300 -3.61 -18.70 -5.28
C ALA A 300 -3.41 -19.92 -4.37
N GLN A 301 -2.77 -19.71 -3.22
CA GLN A 301 -2.50 -20.71 -2.18
C GLN A 301 -2.58 -20.05 -0.80
N GLN A 302 -2.95 -20.84 0.21
CA GLN A 302 -2.74 -20.47 1.62
C GLN A 302 -1.67 -21.39 2.22
N ILE A 303 -0.77 -20.81 3.02
CA ILE A 303 0.20 -21.54 3.85
C ILE A 303 -0.02 -21.19 5.31
N ASP A 304 0.08 -22.18 6.21
CA ASP A 304 0.00 -21.98 7.65
C ASP A 304 1.35 -21.59 8.27
N GLY A 305 1.37 -21.29 9.58
CA GLY A 305 2.59 -20.96 10.31
C GLY A 305 3.62 -22.09 10.43
N ASN A 306 3.26 -23.32 10.05
CA ASN A 306 4.16 -24.48 9.98
C ASN A 306 4.72 -24.71 8.55
N GLY A 307 4.30 -23.92 7.56
CA GLY A 307 4.71 -24.04 6.17
C GLY A 307 3.90 -25.08 5.37
N ALA A 308 2.78 -25.57 5.91
CA ALA A 308 1.90 -26.48 5.20
C ALA A 308 0.96 -25.73 4.26
N VAL A 309 0.92 -26.11 2.99
CA VAL A 309 -0.10 -25.66 2.03
C VAL A 309 -1.48 -26.18 2.42
N GLN A 310 -2.47 -25.30 2.44
CA GLN A 310 -3.81 -25.59 2.99
C GLN A 310 -4.86 -25.91 1.91
N TRP A 311 -4.64 -25.47 0.66
CA TRP A 311 -5.55 -25.72 -0.45
C TRP A 311 -4.97 -26.79 -1.40
N LEU A 312 -5.40 -26.83 -2.67
CA LEU A 312 -4.90 -27.82 -3.63
C LEU A 312 -3.38 -27.72 -3.84
N LEU A 313 -2.74 -28.83 -4.19
CA LEU A 313 -1.32 -28.86 -4.56
C LEU A 313 -1.09 -27.97 -5.79
N ASN A 314 -0.07 -27.10 -5.73
CA ASN A 314 0.17 -26.03 -6.69
C ASN A 314 -0.99 -25.01 -6.79
N GLY A 315 -1.80 -24.85 -5.74
CA GLY A 315 -2.81 -23.80 -5.63
C GLY A 315 -4.12 -24.06 -6.36
N ILE A 316 -5.07 -23.14 -6.16
CA ILE A 316 -6.38 -23.08 -6.82
C ILE A 316 -6.37 -22.00 -7.90
N PRO A 317 -7.14 -22.16 -9.00
CA PRO A 317 -7.35 -21.09 -9.96
C PRO A 317 -8.30 -20.02 -9.39
N LEU A 318 -7.95 -18.74 -9.55
CA LEU A 318 -8.88 -17.61 -9.41
C LEU A 318 -9.49 -17.22 -10.77
N CYS A 319 -8.68 -17.36 -11.82
CA CYS A 319 -9.05 -17.09 -13.20
C CYS A 319 -8.18 -17.93 -14.14
N THR A 320 -8.83 -18.64 -15.07
CA THR A 320 -8.22 -19.30 -16.23
C THR A 320 -9.03 -18.98 -17.50
N ALA A 321 -9.38 -17.70 -17.66
CA ALA A 321 -10.13 -17.22 -18.81
C ALA A 321 -9.19 -17.03 -20.02
N PRO A 322 -9.64 -17.29 -21.27
CA PRO A 322 -8.79 -17.12 -22.44
C PRO A 322 -8.22 -15.71 -22.56
N GLY A 323 -6.91 -15.60 -22.76
CA GLY A 323 -6.17 -14.33 -22.75
C GLY A 323 -5.28 -14.21 -21.53
N ASN A 324 -4.51 -13.13 -21.43
CA ASN A 324 -3.57 -12.95 -20.30
C ASN A 324 -4.20 -12.16 -19.16
N GLN A 325 -4.16 -12.72 -17.96
CA GLN A 325 -4.35 -12.03 -16.69
C GLN A 325 -2.98 -11.71 -16.07
N ASN A 326 -2.78 -10.48 -15.61
CA ASN A 326 -1.46 -10.01 -15.17
C ASN A 326 -1.53 -9.10 -13.95
N TYR A 327 -0.39 -8.97 -13.27
CA TYR A 327 -0.16 -8.07 -12.13
C TYR A 327 -1.28 -8.15 -11.07
N PRO A 328 -1.49 -9.32 -10.45
CA PRO A 328 -2.41 -9.44 -9.34
C PRO A 328 -1.96 -8.55 -8.19
N VAL A 329 -2.93 -7.89 -7.56
CA VAL A 329 -2.83 -7.27 -6.24
C VAL A 329 -3.78 -8.00 -5.29
N ILE A 330 -3.53 -7.92 -4.00
CA ILE A 330 -4.26 -8.68 -2.98
C ILE A 330 -4.45 -7.86 -1.70
N THR A 331 -5.60 -8.03 -1.05
CA THR A 331 -5.88 -7.50 0.28
C THR A 331 -6.65 -8.55 1.11
N THR A 332 -6.67 -8.41 2.44
CA THR A 332 -7.48 -9.30 3.30
C THR A 332 -8.98 -9.04 3.10
N ASP A 333 -9.82 -10.06 3.21
CA ASP A 333 -11.28 -9.86 3.26
C ASP A 333 -11.81 -9.51 4.66
N GLY A 334 -10.93 -9.37 5.67
CA GLY A 334 -11.31 -9.10 7.06
C GLY A 334 -11.95 -10.29 7.80
N ALA A 335 -12.05 -11.46 7.15
CA ALA A 335 -12.66 -12.68 7.69
C ALA A 335 -11.75 -13.92 7.53
N GLY A 336 -10.44 -13.73 7.37
CA GLY A 336 -9.44 -14.78 7.20
C GLY A 336 -9.28 -15.29 5.76
N GLY A 337 -10.02 -14.72 4.81
CA GLY A 337 -9.82 -14.87 3.37
C GLY A 337 -9.11 -13.67 2.76
N ALA A 338 -9.16 -13.59 1.43
CA ALA A 338 -8.54 -12.51 0.66
C ALA A 338 -9.40 -12.10 -0.54
N ILE A 339 -9.16 -10.87 -1.02
CA ILE A 339 -9.68 -10.35 -2.28
C ILE A 339 -8.47 -10.03 -3.14
N SER A 340 -8.44 -10.56 -4.37
CA SER A 340 -7.42 -10.24 -5.36
C SER A 340 -8.03 -9.64 -6.60
N ALA A 341 -7.32 -8.69 -7.23
CA ALA A 341 -7.70 -8.03 -8.47
C ALA A 341 -6.51 -7.99 -9.43
N TRP A 342 -6.77 -7.98 -10.74
CA TRP A 342 -5.74 -8.09 -11.78
C TRP A 342 -6.15 -7.35 -13.06
N TRP A 343 -5.22 -7.19 -14.00
CA TRP A 343 -5.50 -6.66 -15.33
C TRP A 343 -5.76 -7.83 -16.28
N ASP A 344 -6.83 -7.77 -17.06
CA ASP A 344 -7.39 -8.94 -17.76
C ASP A 344 -7.58 -8.65 -19.25
N MET A 345 -6.95 -9.45 -20.12
CA MET A 345 -7.02 -9.28 -21.57
C MET A 345 -8.09 -10.14 -22.26
N ARG A 346 -9.05 -10.76 -21.53
CA ARG A 346 -10.09 -11.62 -22.16
C ARG A 346 -10.96 -10.90 -23.20
N SER A 347 -10.99 -9.57 -23.16
CA SER A 347 -11.74 -8.70 -24.07
C SER A 347 -10.91 -8.16 -25.25
N GLY A 348 -9.59 -8.41 -25.29
CA GLY A 348 -8.63 -7.85 -26.25
C GLY A 348 -7.78 -6.73 -25.68
N ASP A 349 -8.41 -5.71 -25.09
CA ASP A 349 -7.74 -4.70 -24.24
C ASP A 349 -7.69 -5.18 -22.77
N PHE A 350 -6.86 -4.54 -21.94
CA PHE A 350 -6.86 -4.77 -20.49
C PHE A 350 -8.10 -4.18 -19.83
N ASN A 351 -8.84 -5.00 -19.10
CA ASN A 351 -9.92 -4.62 -18.18
C ASN A 351 -9.54 -4.93 -16.72
N ILE A 352 -10.33 -4.46 -15.74
CA ILE A 352 -10.11 -4.80 -14.32
C ILE A 352 -11.12 -5.85 -13.86
N PHE A 353 -10.61 -6.97 -13.33
CA PHE A 353 -11.36 -8.06 -12.74
C PHE A 353 -10.88 -8.36 -11.32
N ALA A 354 -11.73 -8.99 -10.50
CA ALA A 354 -11.38 -9.41 -9.14
C ALA A 354 -12.10 -10.69 -8.69
N GLN A 355 -11.52 -11.39 -7.72
CA GLN A 355 -12.09 -12.58 -7.06
C GLN A 355 -11.85 -12.51 -5.55
N ARG A 356 -12.84 -12.94 -4.77
CA ARG A 356 -12.69 -13.19 -3.33
C ARG A 356 -12.57 -14.69 -3.07
N ILE A 357 -11.66 -15.07 -2.20
CA ILE A 357 -11.47 -16.44 -1.70
C ILE A 357 -11.70 -16.40 -0.19
N ASP A 358 -12.46 -17.35 0.34
CA ASP A 358 -12.53 -17.54 1.78
C ASP A 358 -11.33 -18.35 2.32
N ILE A 359 -11.23 -18.46 3.65
CA ILE A 359 -10.15 -19.18 4.34
C ILE A 359 -9.99 -20.64 3.89
N SER A 360 -11.06 -21.28 3.39
CA SER A 360 -11.06 -22.69 2.96
C SER A 360 -10.63 -22.91 1.51
N GLY A 361 -10.34 -21.84 0.76
CA GLY A 361 -9.98 -21.93 -0.65
C GLY A 361 -11.18 -21.98 -1.60
N CYS A 362 -12.39 -21.68 -1.12
CA CYS A 362 -13.55 -21.52 -2.00
C CYS A 362 -13.58 -20.11 -2.59
N VAL A 363 -13.53 -20.00 -3.91
CA VAL A 363 -13.87 -18.77 -4.65
C VAL A 363 -15.33 -18.38 -4.40
N GLN A 364 -15.61 -17.09 -4.31
CA GLN A 364 -16.85 -16.57 -3.71
C GLN A 364 -17.74 -15.79 -4.70
N TRP A 365 -17.17 -15.33 -5.82
CA TRP A 365 -17.85 -14.59 -6.88
C TRP A 365 -17.87 -15.44 -8.17
N GLU A 366 -18.28 -14.85 -9.29
CA GLU A 366 -18.45 -15.55 -10.57
C GLU A 366 -17.17 -16.27 -11.05
N ASP A 367 -17.35 -17.32 -11.85
CA ASP A 367 -16.24 -18.11 -12.42
C ASP A 367 -15.31 -17.21 -13.24
N ASN A 368 -14.01 -17.27 -12.94
CA ASN A 368 -12.99 -16.37 -13.48
C ASN A 368 -13.09 -14.90 -13.02
N GLY A 369 -13.73 -14.65 -11.88
CA GLY A 369 -13.79 -13.34 -11.24
C GLY A 369 -14.87 -12.41 -11.81
N THR A 370 -15.28 -11.46 -10.98
CA THR A 370 -16.27 -10.43 -11.35
C THR A 370 -15.60 -9.24 -12.05
N ALA A 371 -16.35 -8.57 -12.93
CA ALA A 371 -15.88 -7.42 -13.70
C ALA A 371 -16.02 -6.11 -12.90
N ILE A 372 -14.89 -5.43 -12.65
CA ILE A 372 -14.84 -4.15 -11.92
C ILE A 372 -14.97 -2.97 -12.90
N CYS A 373 -14.24 -3.03 -14.01
CA CYS A 373 -14.35 -2.10 -15.13
C CYS A 373 -14.09 -2.83 -16.45
N ILE A 374 -15.02 -2.66 -17.40
CA ILE A 374 -14.98 -3.22 -18.76
C ILE A 374 -15.42 -2.15 -19.80
N GLU A 375 -14.92 -0.93 -19.66
CA GLU A 375 -15.11 0.12 -20.69
C GLU A 375 -14.14 -0.08 -21.84
N SER A 376 -14.47 0.48 -23.01
CA SER A 376 -13.56 0.53 -24.16
C SER A 376 -12.28 1.32 -23.82
N GLY A 377 -11.13 0.75 -24.15
CA GLY A 377 -9.82 1.28 -23.78
C GLY A 377 -9.10 0.36 -22.80
N ILE A 378 -7.94 0.82 -22.34
CA ILE A 378 -7.04 0.13 -21.43
C ILE A 378 -7.34 0.58 -20.00
N GLN A 379 -7.60 -0.38 -19.12
CA GLN A 379 -7.57 -0.19 -17.67
C GLN A 379 -6.43 -1.02 -17.07
N ASN A 380 -5.50 -0.39 -16.35
CA ASN A 380 -4.32 -1.06 -15.77
C ASN A 380 -3.85 -0.38 -14.47
N ARG A 381 -2.74 -0.86 -13.89
CA ARG A 381 -2.19 -0.38 -12.59
C ARG A 381 -3.24 -0.34 -11.48
N VAL A 382 -4.08 -1.38 -11.39
CA VAL A 382 -5.01 -1.51 -10.27
C VAL A 382 -4.28 -1.67 -8.95
N SER A 383 -4.70 -0.91 -7.94
CA SER A 383 -4.36 -1.07 -6.53
C SER A 383 -5.64 -1.31 -5.72
N ILE A 384 -5.53 -1.97 -4.56
CA ILE A 384 -6.67 -2.45 -3.78
C ILE A 384 -6.43 -2.26 -2.27
N VAL A 385 -7.49 -1.91 -1.54
CA VAL A 385 -7.52 -1.93 -0.06
C VAL A 385 -8.83 -2.53 0.45
N SER A 386 -8.75 -3.31 1.53
CA SER A 386 -9.92 -3.90 2.18
C SER A 386 -10.84 -2.82 2.77
N ASP A 387 -12.15 -3.03 2.69
CA ASP A 387 -13.11 -2.27 3.50
C ASP A 387 -13.36 -2.91 4.88
N ASN A 388 -12.62 -3.98 5.22
CA ASN A 388 -12.73 -4.81 6.42
C ASN A 388 -14.10 -5.47 6.64
N ASN A 389 -14.99 -5.46 5.65
CA ASN A 389 -16.33 -6.04 5.69
C ASN A 389 -16.54 -7.09 4.57
N CYS A 390 -15.45 -7.75 4.17
CA CYS A 390 -15.35 -8.61 2.98
C CYS A 390 -15.57 -7.93 1.63
N GLY A 391 -15.62 -6.60 1.59
CA GLY A 391 -15.53 -5.79 0.38
C GLY A 391 -14.14 -5.15 0.22
N ALA A 392 -13.98 -4.33 -0.82
CA ALA A 392 -12.74 -3.62 -1.11
C ALA A 392 -13.00 -2.32 -1.88
N ILE A 393 -12.06 -1.38 -1.77
CA ILE A 393 -11.92 -0.24 -2.68
C ILE A 393 -10.75 -0.51 -3.62
N LEU A 394 -10.94 -0.27 -4.91
CA LEU A 394 -9.95 -0.42 -5.97
C LEU A 394 -9.77 0.92 -6.69
N ALA A 395 -8.54 1.26 -7.08
CA ALA A 395 -8.21 2.40 -7.94
C ALA A 395 -7.32 1.96 -9.11
N TRP A 396 -7.43 2.57 -10.29
CA TRP A 396 -6.69 2.16 -11.50
C TRP A 396 -6.49 3.29 -12.52
N ASN A 397 -5.49 3.13 -13.42
CA ASN A 397 -5.31 3.96 -14.62
C ASN A 397 -6.38 3.59 -15.66
N ASP A 398 -7.06 4.57 -16.25
CA ASP A 398 -8.14 4.32 -17.21
C ASP A 398 -8.09 5.29 -18.41
N ASN A 399 -7.98 4.81 -19.64
CA ASN A 399 -7.97 5.70 -20.83
C ASN A 399 -9.23 5.61 -21.71
N ARG A 400 -10.41 5.39 -21.10
CA ARG A 400 -11.72 5.45 -21.80
C ARG A 400 -12.07 6.81 -22.44
N GLY A 401 -11.28 7.84 -22.18
CA GLY A 401 -11.52 9.23 -22.58
C GLY A 401 -11.16 9.56 -24.03
N PHE A 402 -11.35 10.83 -24.39
CA PHE A 402 -10.73 11.44 -25.56
C PHE A 402 -10.17 12.83 -25.18
N PRO A 403 -8.86 13.10 -25.33
CA PRO A 403 -7.80 12.19 -25.80
C PRO A 403 -7.65 10.93 -24.95
N ALA A 404 -7.00 9.89 -25.50
CA ALA A 404 -6.81 8.59 -24.84
C ALA A 404 -5.61 8.60 -23.85
N ASP A 405 -5.46 9.72 -23.14
CA ASP A 405 -4.58 9.87 -21.98
C ASP A 405 -5.19 9.06 -20.82
N PHE A 406 -4.40 8.66 -19.81
CA PHE A 406 -4.97 7.95 -18.64
C PHE A 406 -5.54 8.95 -17.63
N ASP A 407 -6.77 8.70 -17.19
CA ASP A 407 -7.40 9.23 -15.98
C ASP A 407 -7.14 8.28 -14.79
N VAL A 408 -7.47 8.70 -13.56
CA VAL A 408 -7.55 7.80 -12.40
C VAL A 408 -9.01 7.55 -12.03
N TYR A 409 -9.41 6.29 -12.00
CA TYR A 409 -10.76 5.84 -11.62
C TYR A 409 -10.73 4.94 -10.38
N ALA A 410 -11.87 4.80 -9.70
CA ALA A 410 -12.04 3.90 -8.57
C ALA A 410 -13.42 3.23 -8.51
N GLN A 411 -13.51 2.10 -7.82
CA GLN A 411 -14.72 1.36 -7.51
C GLN A 411 -14.65 0.82 -6.08
N ARG A 412 -15.79 0.74 -5.41
CA ARG A 412 -15.94 -0.07 -4.21
C ARG A 412 -16.85 -1.26 -4.50
N ILE A 413 -16.49 -2.42 -4.01
CA ILE A 413 -17.27 -3.66 -4.15
C ILE A 413 -17.66 -4.23 -2.79
N ASP A 414 -18.86 -4.83 -2.72
CA ASP A 414 -19.36 -5.51 -1.52
C ASP A 414 -18.84 -6.96 -1.40
N ARG A 415 -19.28 -7.65 -0.34
CA ARG A 415 -18.96 -9.07 -0.08
C ARG A 415 -19.32 -10.04 -1.21
N LYS A 416 -20.21 -9.65 -2.13
CA LYS A 416 -20.67 -10.43 -3.29
C LYS A 416 -20.00 -9.98 -4.60
N GLY A 417 -19.06 -9.03 -4.55
CA GLY A 417 -18.40 -8.47 -5.72
C GLY A 417 -19.25 -7.41 -6.43
N MET A 418 -20.38 -7.00 -5.86
CA MET A 418 -21.27 -6.02 -6.49
C MET A 418 -20.69 -4.61 -6.35
N PRO A 419 -20.61 -3.81 -7.44
CA PRO A 419 -20.19 -2.42 -7.36
C PRO A 419 -21.18 -1.59 -6.53
N LEU A 420 -20.65 -0.82 -5.58
CA LEU A 420 -21.39 0.07 -4.69
C LEU A 420 -21.44 1.52 -5.18
N TRP A 421 -20.51 1.92 -6.06
CA TRP A 421 -20.57 3.20 -6.77
C TRP A 421 -21.07 2.99 -8.21
N LYS A 422 -20.95 4.01 -9.05
CA LYS A 422 -21.34 3.96 -10.48
C LYS A 422 -20.72 2.72 -11.17
N LYS A 423 -21.49 2.04 -12.04
CA LYS A 423 -20.97 0.94 -12.87
C LYS A 423 -19.72 1.39 -13.64
N ASN A 424 -18.71 0.52 -13.72
CA ASN A 424 -17.39 0.81 -14.31
C ASN A 424 -16.67 1.98 -13.61
N GLY A 425 -16.95 2.22 -12.34
CA GLY A 425 -16.23 3.15 -11.47
C GLY A 425 -16.69 4.62 -11.56
N VAL A 426 -16.17 5.40 -10.61
CA VAL A 426 -16.21 6.86 -10.58
C VAL A 426 -14.81 7.41 -10.87
N ALA A 427 -14.72 8.58 -11.49
CA ALA A 427 -13.45 9.20 -11.79
C ALA A 427 -12.95 9.98 -10.55
N ILE A 428 -11.68 9.78 -10.20
CA ILE A 428 -10.98 10.42 -9.08
C ILE A 428 -10.17 11.62 -9.58
N SER A 429 -9.46 11.42 -10.69
CA SER A 429 -8.87 12.49 -11.47
C SER A 429 -9.16 12.29 -12.96
N THR A 430 -9.41 13.41 -13.61
CA THR A 430 -9.74 13.60 -15.04
C THR A 430 -9.07 14.87 -15.58
N ALA A 431 -8.09 15.39 -14.83
CA ALA A 431 -7.43 16.65 -15.13
C ALA A 431 -6.76 16.55 -16.51
N SER A 432 -6.58 17.68 -17.20
CA SER A 432 -6.02 17.65 -18.55
C SER A 432 -4.65 16.98 -18.59
N ASP A 433 -4.35 16.20 -19.64
CA ASP A 433 -3.17 15.32 -19.71
C ASP A 433 -3.29 14.07 -18.81
N THR A 434 -2.21 13.32 -18.65
CA THR A 434 -2.22 12.00 -17.99
C THR A 434 -2.21 12.09 -16.45
N GLN A 435 -2.91 11.16 -15.78
CA GLN A 435 -2.76 10.80 -14.37
C GLN A 435 -2.59 9.27 -14.27
N CYS A 436 -1.58 8.79 -13.53
CA CYS A 436 -1.24 7.37 -13.53
C CYS A 436 -0.51 6.88 -12.26
N PHE A 437 -0.46 5.55 -12.11
CA PHE A 437 0.08 4.83 -10.95
C PHE A 437 -0.62 5.16 -9.62
N PRO A 438 -1.96 5.03 -9.53
CA PRO A 438 -2.68 5.25 -8.29
C PRO A 438 -2.32 4.20 -7.24
N VAL A 439 -1.94 4.65 -6.05
CA VAL A 439 -1.87 3.84 -4.83
C VAL A 439 -2.85 4.42 -3.81
N LEU A 440 -3.43 3.55 -2.97
CA LEU A 440 -4.46 3.97 -2.00
C LEU A 440 -4.31 3.31 -0.64
N VAL A 441 -4.85 3.98 0.38
CA VAL A 441 -5.03 3.41 1.72
C VAL A 441 -6.44 3.72 2.24
N GLY A 442 -7.02 2.80 3.01
CA GLY A 442 -8.33 2.98 3.62
C GLY A 442 -8.28 4.03 4.73
N ASP A 443 -9.30 4.87 4.82
CA ASP A 443 -9.33 6.03 5.72
C ASP A 443 -9.80 5.71 7.16
N GLY A 444 -9.97 4.42 7.49
CA GLY A 444 -10.51 3.94 8.76
C GLY A 444 -12.03 4.12 8.95
N THR A 445 -12.73 4.77 8.01
CA THR A 445 -14.17 5.09 8.10
C THR A 445 -15.01 4.50 6.96
N GLY A 446 -14.40 3.75 6.04
CA GLY A 446 -15.04 3.10 4.89
C GLY A 446 -14.82 3.82 3.56
N GLY A 447 -14.03 4.90 3.55
CA GLY A 447 -13.46 5.52 2.36
C GLY A 447 -11.99 5.18 2.17
N ALA A 448 -11.33 5.88 1.26
CA ALA A 448 -9.89 5.76 0.99
C ALA A 448 -9.27 7.10 0.60
N ILE A 449 -7.96 7.25 0.86
CA ILE A 449 -7.12 8.30 0.27
C ILE A 449 -6.32 7.65 -0.86
N ILE A 450 -6.35 8.25 -2.05
CA ILE A 450 -5.68 7.79 -3.27
C ILE A 450 -4.65 8.86 -3.66
N THR A 451 -3.46 8.46 -4.10
CA THR A 451 -2.42 9.36 -4.65
C THR A 451 -1.77 8.76 -5.91
N TRP A 452 -1.35 9.62 -6.84
CA TRP A 452 -0.88 9.22 -8.18
C TRP A 452 0.13 10.24 -8.76
N GLN A 453 0.81 9.83 -9.84
CA GLN A 453 1.67 10.68 -10.68
C GLN A 453 0.86 11.45 -11.72
N ASP A 454 1.10 12.75 -11.84
CA ASP A 454 0.19 13.70 -12.49
C ASP A 454 0.88 14.63 -13.49
N GLY A 455 0.35 14.69 -14.72
CA GLY A 455 0.90 15.46 -15.83
C GLY A 455 0.18 16.79 -16.10
N ARG A 456 -0.71 17.27 -15.23
CA ARG A 456 -1.67 18.34 -15.58
C ARG A 456 -1.07 19.71 -15.92
N GLN A 457 0.22 19.91 -15.67
CA GLN A 457 0.96 21.13 -15.97
C GLN A 457 1.76 20.93 -17.28
N LYS A 458 1.09 21.17 -18.41
CA LYS A 458 1.54 20.83 -19.78
C LYS A 458 2.81 21.56 -20.28
N ASP A 459 3.37 22.46 -19.49
CA ASP A 459 4.67 23.11 -19.69
C ASP A 459 5.83 22.39 -18.98
N LYS A 460 5.54 21.34 -18.20
CA LYS A 460 6.51 20.41 -17.59
C LYS A 460 6.69 19.16 -18.45
N ASN A 461 7.91 18.61 -18.46
CA ASN A 461 8.23 17.30 -19.06
C ASN A 461 8.35 16.21 -17.97
N TYR A 462 7.62 16.35 -16.87
CA TYR A 462 7.79 15.57 -15.64
C TYR A 462 6.49 15.53 -14.83
N TRP A 463 6.37 14.51 -13.98
CA TRP A 463 5.20 14.26 -13.15
C TRP A 463 5.25 15.05 -11.83
N ASP A 464 4.12 15.68 -11.48
CA ASP A 464 3.81 16.14 -10.12
C ASP A 464 3.11 15.02 -9.33
N LEU A 465 2.83 15.24 -8.03
CA LEU A 465 2.04 14.31 -7.21
C LEU A 465 0.79 14.99 -6.65
N TYR A 466 -0.34 14.32 -6.80
CA TYR A 466 -1.64 14.74 -6.28
C TYR A 466 -2.30 13.60 -5.48
N ALA A 467 -3.26 13.97 -4.65
CA ALA A 467 -4.09 13.04 -3.88
C ALA A 467 -5.56 13.49 -3.85
N GLN A 468 -6.43 12.53 -3.57
CA GLN A 468 -7.86 12.73 -3.39
C GLN A 468 -8.40 11.70 -2.40
N LYS A 469 -9.25 12.15 -1.48
CA LYS A 469 -10.10 11.25 -0.68
C LYS A 469 -11.37 10.92 -1.44
N ILE A 470 -11.77 9.65 -1.36
CA ILE A 470 -13.09 9.16 -1.73
C ILE A 470 -13.78 8.59 -0.48
N ASN A 471 -15.04 8.95 -0.27
CA ASN A 471 -15.83 8.57 0.89
C ASN A 471 -16.57 7.23 0.64
N ASN A 472 -17.19 6.69 1.69
CA ASN A 472 -18.00 5.45 1.66
C ASN A 472 -18.97 5.38 0.45
N ASP A 473 -19.56 6.52 0.09
CA ASP A 473 -20.64 6.65 -0.91
C ASP A 473 -20.17 7.21 -2.27
N GLY A 474 -18.91 7.64 -2.40
CA GLY A 474 -18.37 8.34 -3.58
C GLY A 474 -17.49 9.54 -3.20
N LEU A 475 -17.17 10.40 -4.18
CA LEU A 475 -16.50 11.70 -3.92
C LEU A 475 -17.44 12.63 -3.12
#